data_AF-A0A5R8NB60-F1
#
_entry.id   AF-A0A5R8NB60-F1
#
_cell.length_a   1.000
_cell.length_b   1.000
_cell.length_c   1.000
_cell.angle_alpha   90.00
_cell.angle_beta   90.00
_cell.angle_gamma   90.00
#
_symmetry.space_group_name_H-M   'P 1'
#
loop_
_entity.id
_entity.type
_entity.pdbx_description
1 polymer ?
#
loop_
_entity_poly.entity_id
_entity_poly.type
_entity_poly.pdbx_seq_one_letter_code
_entity_poly.pdbx_strand_id
1 'polypeptide(L)'
;MEPHEDPAVVAHDRRPGTGGPGDEGAGDVAGSHGRCPRSGRSVGGLVGKIWRLEDIDPDNPEERFLPVLQFIPIGWGGDSNSRQRIVFPEALARALSKHLTEAGCPPIDPSIATKKLRAPYRGEQHVLNGMGGWVPIDEEDPEPVVIQDPMSMTNRERQAQLERYRYMGYRINEPEPEKPTAKEVDAIDDPPKFDPSAHSVTETNAYLRGLSDSIDDEVELRRVLYAERNGQARKGILKRWTGDRSRS
;
A
#
# COMPACT_ATOMS: atom_id res chain seq x y z
N MET A 1 -43.33 14.38 56.69
CA MET A 1 -44.32 15.11 55.89
C MET A 1 -43.94 16.58 55.97
N GLU A 2 -43.06 17.00 55.08
CA GLU A 2 -42.80 18.40 54.79
C GLU A 2 -42.82 18.50 53.26
N PRO A 3 -43.68 19.33 52.65
CA PRO A 3 -43.75 19.45 51.21
C PRO A 3 -42.64 20.38 50.72
N HIS A 4 -41.77 19.84 49.86
CA HIS A 4 -40.76 20.62 49.15
C HIS A 4 -41.41 21.18 47.88
N GLU A 5 -41.47 22.51 47.78
CA GLU A 5 -42.11 23.27 46.71
C GLU A 5 -41.28 23.26 45.42
N ASP A 6 -41.97 23.10 44.29
CA ASP A 6 -41.49 23.29 42.92
C ASP A 6 -41.32 24.79 42.60
N PRO A 7 -40.25 25.20 41.90
CA PRO A 7 -40.26 26.43 41.13
C PRO A 7 -40.57 26.16 39.66
N ALA A 8 -41.68 26.74 39.23
CA ALA A 8 -42.14 26.79 37.85
C ALA A 8 -41.48 27.93 37.04
N VAL A 9 -41.57 27.77 35.71
CA VAL A 9 -41.58 28.80 34.65
C VAL A 9 -40.24 29.43 34.24
N VAL A 10 -39.82 29.21 32.98
CA VAL A 10 -39.69 30.28 31.96
C VAL A 10 -39.89 29.67 30.57
N ALA A 11 -41.05 29.93 29.97
CA ALA A 11 -41.29 29.72 28.54
C ALA A 11 -40.81 30.96 27.77
N HIS A 12 -39.85 30.79 26.87
CA HIS A 12 -39.46 31.84 25.92
C HIS A 12 -40.09 31.55 24.55
N ASP A 13 -41.17 32.29 24.30
CA ASP A 13 -41.81 32.50 23.02
C ASP A 13 -40.93 33.43 22.16
N ARG A 14 -40.45 32.96 21.00
CA ARG A 14 -39.83 33.80 19.96
C ARG A 14 -40.43 33.45 18.59
N ARG A 15 -41.07 34.47 18.03
CA ARG A 15 -41.84 34.50 16.78
C ARG A 15 -40.99 34.24 15.52
N PRO A 16 -41.62 33.83 14.40
CA PRO A 16 -40.98 33.61 13.12
C PRO A 16 -40.71 34.91 12.34
N GLY A 17 -39.51 35.03 11.80
CA GLY A 17 -39.12 36.12 10.89
C GLY A 17 -39.41 35.76 9.43
N THR A 18 -40.23 36.58 8.79
CA THR A 18 -40.53 36.58 7.35
C THR A 18 -39.58 37.51 6.60
N GLY A 19 -38.86 36.99 5.61
CA GLY A 19 -38.20 37.70 4.50
C GLY A 19 -37.80 36.62 3.49
N GLY A 20 -38.18 36.62 2.22
CA GLY A 20 -38.39 37.70 1.25
C GLY A 20 -37.49 37.34 0.05
N PRO A 21 -38.02 37.00 -1.14
CA PRO A 21 -37.20 36.56 -2.27
C PRO A 21 -36.73 37.75 -3.11
N GLY A 22 -35.41 37.88 -3.31
CA GLY A 22 -34.79 38.61 -4.42
C GLY A 22 -33.88 37.60 -5.13
N ASP A 23 -34.19 37.17 -6.35
CA ASP A 23 -34.12 37.86 -7.63
C ASP A 23 -32.69 37.95 -8.19
N GLU A 24 -32.58 37.31 -9.36
CA GLU A 24 -31.65 37.41 -10.49
C GLU A 24 -30.19 37.85 -10.29
N GLY A 25 -29.30 36.95 -10.72
CA GLY A 25 -27.88 37.21 -10.96
C GLY A 25 -27.27 36.16 -11.86
N ALA A 26 -27.62 36.20 -13.15
CA ALA A 26 -26.94 35.45 -14.20
C ALA A 26 -25.47 35.91 -14.30
N GLY A 27 -24.55 34.96 -14.17
CA GLY A 27 -23.12 35.17 -14.35
C GLY A 27 -22.52 34.01 -15.13
N ASP A 28 -22.24 34.27 -16.41
CA ASP A 28 -21.42 33.45 -17.31
C ASP A 28 -20.11 33.03 -16.64
N VAL A 29 -19.85 31.72 -16.60
CA VAL A 29 -18.50 31.18 -16.37
C VAL A 29 -18.19 30.15 -17.45
N ALA A 30 -17.46 30.61 -18.46
CA ALA A 30 -16.72 29.77 -19.38
C ALA A 30 -15.67 28.96 -18.58
N GLY A 31 -15.97 27.68 -18.35
CA GLY A 31 -15.09 26.73 -17.66
C GLY A 31 -14.52 25.70 -18.64
N SER A 32 -13.22 25.84 -18.90
CA SER A 32 -12.35 24.91 -19.62
C SER A 32 -12.67 23.42 -19.43
N HIS A 33 -12.63 22.66 -20.52
CA HIS A 33 -12.60 21.20 -20.51
C HIS A 33 -11.36 20.68 -19.76
N GLY A 34 -11.49 20.52 -18.45
CA GLY A 34 -10.55 19.81 -17.60
C GLY A 34 -10.62 18.32 -17.94
N ARG A 35 -9.56 17.81 -18.57
CA ARG A 35 -9.34 16.37 -18.67
C ARG A 35 -9.33 15.80 -17.25
N CYS A 36 -10.24 14.87 -16.96
CA CYS A 36 -10.19 14.09 -15.73
C CYS A 36 -8.79 13.49 -15.58
N PRO A 37 -8.07 13.76 -14.48
CA PRO A 37 -6.87 13.00 -14.19
C PRO A 37 -7.30 11.55 -13.94
N ARG A 38 -6.83 10.63 -14.79
CA ARG A 38 -6.90 9.19 -14.52
C ARG A 38 -6.15 8.96 -13.21
N SER A 39 -6.87 8.88 -12.10
CA SER A 39 -6.35 8.39 -10.84
C SER A 39 -5.78 7.00 -11.09
N GLY A 40 -4.54 6.80 -10.68
CA GLY A 40 -3.83 5.54 -10.85
C GLY A 40 -4.60 4.43 -10.15
N ARG A 41 -5.28 3.58 -10.93
CA ARG A 41 -5.75 2.29 -10.44
C ARG A 41 -4.52 1.49 -10.05
N SER A 42 -4.26 1.37 -8.75
CA SER A 42 -3.39 0.35 -8.23
C SER A 42 -3.99 -1.01 -8.59
N VAL A 43 -3.42 -1.67 -9.58
CA VAL A 43 -3.74 -3.05 -9.90
C VAL A 43 -2.96 -3.90 -8.90
N GLY A 44 -3.56 -4.20 -7.75
CA GLY A 44 -2.91 -5.03 -6.74
C GLY A 44 -3.77 -5.25 -5.50
N GLY A 45 -4.27 -6.48 -5.35
CA GLY A 45 -4.82 -7.00 -4.09
C GLY A 45 -6.34 -7.07 -4.02
N LEU A 46 -6.91 -8.21 -4.42
CA LEU A 46 -8.26 -8.60 -4.03
C LEU A 46 -8.34 -8.64 -2.49
N VAL A 47 -9.37 -7.99 -1.95
CA VAL A 47 -9.72 -7.85 -0.51
C VAL A 47 -8.97 -6.75 0.22
N GLY A 48 -9.66 -5.62 0.45
CA GLY A 48 -9.60 -4.99 1.77
C GLY A 48 -9.49 -3.48 1.88
N LYS A 49 -9.64 -2.70 0.81
CA LYS A 49 -9.73 -1.23 0.97
C LYS A 49 -11.00 -0.88 1.73
N ILE A 50 -10.86 -0.17 2.84
CA ILE A 50 -11.96 0.50 3.53
C ILE A 50 -12.35 1.71 2.69
N TRP A 51 -13.59 1.77 2.23
CA TRP A 51 -14.13 2.90 1.48
C TRP A 51 -14.54 4.01 2.45
N ARG A 52 -13.89 5.17 2.35
CA ARG A 52 -14.22 6.35 3.13
C ARG A 52 -15.11 7.27 2.31
N LEU A 53 -15.97 8.03 2.98
CA LEU A 53 -16.86 8.97 2.30
C LEU A 53 -16.09 10.05 1.52
N GLU A 54 -14.93 10.47 2.03
CA GLU A 54 -14.04 11.47 1.42
C GLU A 54 -13.33 10.98 0.14
N ASP A 55 -13.19 9.65 -0.03
CA ASP A 55 -12.45 9.04 -1.15
C ASP A 55 -13.36 8.64 -2.33
N ILE A 56 -14.66 8.93 -2.25
CA ILE A 56 -15.69 8.41 -3.14
C ILE A 56 -16.30 9.51 -3.98
N ASP A 57 -16.45 9.24 -5.28
CA ASP A 57 -17.17 10.12 -6.20
C ASP A 57 -18.69 9.94 -6.03
N PRO A 58 -19.42 10.94 -5.52
CA PRO A 58 -20.87 10.84 -5.30
C PRO A 58 -21.68 10.83 -6.61
N ASP A 59 -21.10 11.30 -7.72
CA ASP A 59 -21.74 11.35 -9.03
C ASP A 59 -21.58 10.02 -9.80
N ASN A 60 -20.64 9.17 -9.37
CA ASN A 60 -20.45 7.86 -9.97
C ASN A 60 -21.43 6.83 -9.36
N PRO A 61 -22.36 6.26 -10.15
CA PRO A 61 -23.36 5.31 -9.64
C PRO A 61 -22.74 4.06 -9.03
N GLU A 62 -21.56 3.63 -9.48
CA GLU A 62 -20.87 2.46 -8.95
C GLU A 62 -20.17 2.70 -7.60
N GLU A 63 -19.95 3.95 -7.22
CA GLU A 63 -19.12 4.29 -6.04
C GLU A 63 -19.91 4.94 -4.92
N ARG A 64 -20.96 5.69 -5.27
CA ARG A 64 -21.81 6.47 -4.37
C ARG A 64 -22.24 5.77 -3.08
N PHE A 65 -22.52 4.47 -3.12
CA PHE A 65 -22.95 3.71 -1.94
C PHE A 65 -21.88 2.78 -1.35
N LEU A 66 -20.65 2.78 -1.86
CA LEU A 66 -19.59 1.90 -1.33
C LEU A 66 -19.33 2.09 0.18
N PRO A 67 -19.28 3.32 0.73
CA PRO A 67 -19.03 3.51 2.17
C PRO A 67 -20.07 2.85 3.08
N VAL A 68 -21.33 2.74 2.62
CA VAL A 68 -22.43 2.16 3.42
C VAL A 68 -22.55 0.64 3.26
N LEU A 69 -21.95 0.08 2.21
CA LEU A 69 -22.01 -1.35 1.90
C LEU A 69 -20.92 -2.17 2.61
N GLN A 70 -20.19 -1.59 3.55
CA GLN A 70 -19.17 -2.28 4.34
C GLN A 70 -19.55 -2.39 5.82
N PHE A 71 -19.04 -3.44 6.48
CA PHE A 71 -19.27 -3.73 7.90
C PHE A 71 -20.75 -3.82 8.30
N ILE A 72 -21.63 -4.26 7.38
CA ILE A 72 -23.08 -4.34 7.65
C ILE A 72 -23.29 -5.35 8.78
N PRO A 73 -23.85 -4.95 9.93
CA PRO A 73 -24.09 -5.84 11.05
C PRO A 73 -25.18 -6.85 10.67
N ILE A 74 -24.91 -8.15 10.85
CA ILE A 74 -25.88 -9.22 10.58
C ILE A 74 -25.98 -10.13 11.78
N GLY A 75 -27.21 -10.41 12.20
CA GLY A 75 -27.51 -11.31 13.31
C GLY A 75 -28.77 -10.87 14.07
N TRP A 76 -29.30 -11.78 14.89
CA TRP A 76 -30.31 -11.46 15.88
C TRP A 76 -29.67 -10.62 17.00
N GLY A 77 -30.03 -9.34 17.08
CA GLY A 77 -29.41 -8.34 17.96
C GLY A 77 -28.70 -7.24 17.17
N GLY A 78 -29.44 -6.53 16.32
CA GLY A 78 -28.95 -5.55 15.33
C GLY A 78 -28.35 -4.25 15.90
N ASP A 79 -27.64 -4.34 17.02
CA ASP A 79 -26.82 -3.26 17.57
C ASP A 79 -25.38 -3.33 17.03
N SER A 80 -24.61 -2.28 17.30
CA SER A 80 -23.22 -2.06 16.87
C SER A 80 -22.23 -3.11 17.40
N ASN A 81 -22.69 -4.12 18.15
CA ASN A 81 -21.86 -5.11 18.82
C ASN A 81 -21.93 -6.52 18.20
N SER A 82 -22.63 -6.68 17.06
CA SER A 82 -22.63 -7.96 16.34
C SER A 82 -21.22 -8.28 15.84
N ARG A 83 -20.66 -9.42 16.30
CA ARG A 83 -19.35 -9.92 15.84
C ARG A 83 -19.37 -10.38 14.37
N GLN A 84 -20.56 -10.67 13.85
CA GLN A 84 -20.78 -11.06 12.47
C GLN A 84 -21.15 -9.85 11.64
N ARG A 85 -20.40 -9.65 10.55
CA ARG A 85 -20.55 -8.52 9.63
C ARG A 85 -20.43 -9.06 8.22
N ILE A 86 -21.31 -8.59 7.34
CA ILE A 86 -21.12 -8.82 5.91
C ILE A 86 -20.17 -7.77 5.38
N VAL A 87 -19.17 -8.28 4.66
CA VAL A 87 -18.30 -7.52 3.80
C VAL A 87 -18.57 -8.00 2.39
N PHE A 88 -19.00 -7.10 1.52
CA PHE A 88 -19.15 -7.43 0.10
C PHE A 88 -17.80 -7.37 -0.61
N PRO A 89 -17.49 -8.34 -1.49
CA PRO A 89 -16.41 -8.16 -2.46
C PRO A 89 -16.66 -6.89 -3.29
N GLU A 90 -15.60 -6.17 -3.65
CA GLU A 90 -15.72 -4.87 -4.32
C GLU A 90 -16.60 -4.90 -5.57
N ALA A 91 -16.45 -5.93 -6.41
CA ALA A 91 -17.24 -6.07 -7.63
C ALA A 91 -18.75 -6.14 -7.34
N LEU A 92 -19.14 -6.84 -6.26
CA LEU A 92 -20.53 -6.95 -5.85
C LEU A 92 -21.03 -5.64 -5.21
N ALA A 93 -20.20 -4.99 -4.40
CA ALA A 93 -20.54 -3.70 -3.80
C ALA A 93 -20.80 -2.62 -4.87
N ARG A 94 -19.97 -2.57 -5.91
CA ARG A 94 -20.15 -1.66 -7.06
C ARG A 94 -21.43 -1.95 -7.83
N ALA A 95 -21.73 -3.22 -8.09
CA ALA A 95 -22.97 -3.63 -8.74
C ALA A 95 -24.21 -3.24 -7.92
N LEU A 96 -24.16 -3.42 -6.59
CA LEU A 96 -25.22 -2.99 -5.67
C LEU A 96 -25.38 -1.47 -5.64
N SER A 97 -24.28 -0.72 -5.57
CA SER A 97 -24.31 0.75 -5.62
C SER A 97 -24.99 1.26 -6.89
N LYS A 98 -24.61 0.69 -8.04
CA LYS A 98 -25.22 1.02 -9.32
C LYS A 98 -26.72 0.73 -9.32
N HIS A 99 -27.11 -0.46 -8.85
CA HIS A 99 -28.51 -0.85 -8.77
C HIS A 99 -29.34 0.05 -7.86
N LEU A 100 -28.82 0.43 -6.68
CA LEU A 100 -29.49 1.37 -5.77
C LEU A 100 -29.67 2.75 -6.42
N THR A 101 -28.68 3.20 -7.18
CA THR A 101 -28.77 4.46 -7.93
C THR A 101 -29.85 4.40 -9.00
N GLU A 102 -29.88 3.32 -9.80
CA GLU A 102 -30.90 3.09 -10.84
C GLU A 102 -32.32 2.92 -10.26
N ALA A 103 -32.43 2.38 -9.03
CA ALA A 103 -33.69 2.29 -8.29
C ALA A 103 -34.19 3.64 -7.75
N GLY A 104 -33.43 4.72 -7.93
CA GLY A 104 -33.80 6.07 -7.50
C GLY A 104 -33.46 6.38 -6.04
N CYS A 105 -32.57 5.61 -5.40
CA CYS A 105 -32.12 5.96 -4.05
C CYS A 105 -31.32 7.27 -4.07
N PRO A 106 -31.66 8.25 -3.21
CA PRO A 106 -30.94 9.52 -3.15
C PRO A 106 -29.49 9.31 -2.69
N PRO A 107 -28.57 10.26 -2.95
CA PRO A 107 -27.19 10.14 -2.50
C PRO A 107 -27.13 10.12 -0.99
N ILE A 108 -26.02 9.58 -0.46
CA ILE A 108 -25.78 9.64 0.98
C ILE A 108 -25.62 11.10 1.36
N ASP A 109 -26.57 11.60 2.16
CA ASP A 109 -26.50 12.91 2.77
C ASP A 109 -26.00 12.75 4.22
N PRO A 110 -24.81 13.27 4.56
CA PRO A 110 -24.27 13.17 5.91
C PRO A 110 -25.12 13.87 6.97
N SER A 111 -25.93 14.87 6.59
CA SER A 111 -26.72 15.65 7.54
C SER A 111 -27.89 14.88 8.15
N ILE A 112 -28.38 13.85 7.44
CA ILE A 112 -29.48 12.98 7.89
C ILE A 112 -28.97 11.64 8.44
N ALA A 113 -27.67 11.38 8.35
CA ALA A 113 -27.09 10.10 8.76
C ALA A 113 -27.12 9.96 10.29
N THR A 114 -27.73 8.87 10.78
CA THR A 114 -27.79 8.58 12.23
C THR A 114 -26.56 7.83 12.75
N LYS A 115 -25.77 7.26 11.83
CA LYS A 115 -24.59 6.45 12.13
C LYS A 115 -23.43 6.85 11.23
N LYS A 116 -22.23 6.81 11.78
CA LYS A 116 -20.96 6.92 11.04
C LYS A 116 -20.22 5.60 11.05
N LEU A 117 -19.46 5.36 9.99
CA LEU A 117 -18.52 4.27 9.95
C LEU A 117 -17.25 4.66 10.72
N ARG A 118 -16.92 3.88 11.73
CA ARG A 118 -15.64 3.91 12.44
C ARG A 118 -14.69 2.88 11.87
N ALA A 119 -13.52 3.32 11.41
CA ALA A 119 -12.45 2.42 10.99
C ALA A 119 -11.89 1.62 12.19
N PRO A 120 -11.25 0.46 11.97
CA PRO A 120 -10.60 -0.27 13.04
C PRO A 120 -9.55 0.58 13.76
N TYR A 121 -9.72 0.82 15.07
CA TYR A 121 -8.77 1.65 15.84
C TYR A 121 -7.48 0.92 16.23
N ARG A 122 -7.45 -0.42 16.07
CA ARG A 122 -6.30 -1.28 16.37
C ARG A 122 -6.17 -2.38 15.33
N GLY A 123 -4.93 -2.78 15.05
CA GLY A 123 -4.59 -3.85 14.12
C GLY A 123 -4.54 -3.39 12.68
N GLU A 124 -4.66 -4.33 11.75
CA GLU A 124 -4.60 -4.06 10.32
C GLU A 124 -5.83 -3.25 9.85
N GLN A 125 -5.58 -2.24 9.01
CA GLN A 125 -6.62 -1.38 8.43
C GLN A 125 -7.30 -2.08 7.24
N HIS A 126 -8.05 -3.15 7.52
CA HIS A 126 -8.77 -3.92 6.51
C HIS A 126 -10.24 -4.17 6.89
N VAL A 127 -11.10 -4.40 5.89
CA VAL A 127 -12.54 -4.67 6.08
C VAL A 127 -12.88 -5.90 6.92
N LEU A 128 -11.98 -6.88 7.03
CA LEU A 128 -12.19 -8.08 7.86
C LEU A 128 -11.85 -7.85 9.35
N ASN A 129 -11.44 -6.63 9.73
CA ASN A 129 -11.02 -6.36 11.09
C ASN A 129 -12.26 -6.04 11.90
N GLY A 130 -12.62 -6.92 12.83
CA GLY A 130 -13.84 -6.83 13.64
C GLY A 130 -13.91 -5.60 14.54
N MET A 131 -12.84 -4.79 14.63
CA MET A 131 -12.80 -3.54 15.38
C MET A 131 -13.36 -2.34 14.61
N GLY A 132 -13.49 -2.42 13.28
CA GLY A 132 -14.18 -1.38 12.49
C GLY A 132 -15.69 -1.61 12.51
N GLY A 133 -16.53 -0.58 12.45
CA GLY A 133 -17.99 -0.71 12.45
C GLY A 133 -18.82 0.55 12.44
N TRP A 134 -20.15 0.37 12.40
CA TRP A 134 -21.11 1.47 12.46
C TRP A 134 -21.41 1.87 13.90
N VAL A 135 -21.19 3.14 14.21
CA VAL A 135 -21.46 3.75 15.52
C VAL A 135 -22.41 4.94 15.35
N PRO A 136 -23.16 5.36 16.40
CA PRO A 136 -23.89 6.62 16.38
C PRO A 136 -23.00 7.78 15.95
N ILE A 137 -23.57 8.76 15.25
CA ILE A 137 -22.81 9.89 14.69
C ILE A 137 -22.08 10.70 15.78
N ASP A 138 -22.71 10.84 16.96
CA ASP A 138 -22.18 11.57 18.11
C ASP A 138 -21.18 10.76 18.96
N GLU A 139 -20.95 9.49 18.64
CA GLU A 139 -19.98 8.68 19.39
C GLU A 139 -18.56 9.18 19.11
N GLU A 140 -17.82 9.51 20.16
CA GLU A 140 -16.44 9.98 20.05
C GLU A 140 -15.54 8.88 19.46
N ASP A 141 -14.60 9.28 18.59
CA ASP A 141 -13.66 8.33 18.03
C ASP A 141 -12.65 7.92 19.11
N PRO A 142 -12.34 6.61 19.24
CA PRO A 142 -11.43 6.13 20.26
C PRO A 142 -10.04 6.73 20.05
N GLU A 143 -9.34 6.98 21.16
CA GLU A 143 -7.98 7.49 21.11
C GLU A 143 -7.09 6.60 20.23
N PRO A 144 -6.35 7.18 19.27
CA PRO A 144 -5.42 6.43 18.45
C PRO A 144 -4.44 5.65 19.32
N VAL A 145 -4.32 4.35 19.07
CA VAL A 145 -3.35 3.52 19.79
C VAL A 145 -1.97 3.87 19.27
N VAL A 146 -1.23 4.69 20.01
CA VAL A 146 0.16 5.00 19.71
C VAL A 146 1.03 3.81 20.15
N ILE A 147 1.66 3.17 19.17
CA ILE A 147 2.70 2.18 19.45
C ILE A 147 3.89 2.95 20.02
N GLN A 148 4.35 2.56 21.21
CA GLN A 148 5.52 3.16 21.83
C GLN A 148 6.73 2.97 20.93
N ASP A 149 7.43 4.07 20.61
CA ASP A 149 8.69 4.00 19.90
C ASP A 149 9.79 3.49 20.85
N PRO A 150 10.40 2.31 20.58
CA PRO A 150 11.47 1.80 21.42
C PRO A 150 12.65 2.75 21.54
N MET A 151 12.91 3.60 20.55
CA MET A 151 14.03 4.55 20.57
C MET A 151 13.79 5.72 21.52
N SER A 152 12.54 6.05 21.81
CA SER A 152 12.18 7.08 22.79
C SER A 152 12.29 6.60 24.25
N MET A 153 12.40 5.29 24.46
CA MET A 153 12.43 4.67 25.78
C MET A 153 13.83 4.62 26.38
N THR A 154 13.93 4.67 27.70
CA THR A 154 15.20 4.46 28.40
C THR A 154 15.69 3.02 28.21
N ASN A 155 17.00 2.79 28.36
CA ASN A 155 17.59 1.45 28.28
C ASN A 155 16.93 0.46 29.25
N ARG A 156 16.55 0.90 30.45
CA ARG A 156 15.92 0.06 31.47
C ARG A 156 14.50 -0.35 31.06
N GLU A 157 13.73 0.56 30.50
CA GLU A 157 12.36 0.26 30.05
C GLU A 157 12.37 -0.66 28.83
N ARG A 158 13.30 -0.45 27.90
CA ARG A 158 13.53 -1.39 26.78
C ARG A 158 13.86 -2.79 27.27
N GLN A 159 14.78 -2.90 28.24
CA GLN A 159 15.14 -4.19 28.82
C GLN A 159 13.94 -4.87 29.49
N ALA A 160 13.12 -4.11 30.23
CA ALA A 160 11.89 -4.62 30.84
C ALA A 160 10.86 -5.09 29.79
N GLN A 161 10.72 -4.39 28.67
CA GLN A 161 9.89 -4.85 27.55
C GLN A 161 10.41 -6.15 26.95
N LEU A 162 11.73 -6.25 26.70
CA LEU A 162 12.37 -7.47 26.19
C LEU A 162 12.19 -8.65 27.14
N GLU A 163 12.33 -8.45 28.45
CA GLU A 163 12.06 -9.47 29.47
C GLU A 163 10.60 -9.92 29.45
N ARG A 164 9.66 -8.99 29.29
CA ARG A 164 8.24 -9.32 29.16
C ARG A 164 7.97 -10.14 27.89
N TYR A 165 8.60 -9.80 26.77
CA TYR A 165 8.51 -10.60 25.54
C TYR A 165 9.11 -12.00 25.72
N ARG A 166 10.26 -12.13 26.40
CA ARG A 166 10.85 -13.43 26.75
C ARG A 166 9.91 -14.26 27.63
N TYR A 167 9.27 -13.63 28.63
CA TYR A 167 8.30 -14.28 29.50
C TYR A 167 7.05 -14.76 28.73
N MET A 168 6.62 -14.00 27.73
CA MET A 168 5.54 -14.40 26.81
C MET A 168 5.96 -15.49 25.81
N GLY A 169 7.22 -15.97 25.87
CA GLY A 169 7.73 -17.06 25.04
C GLY A 169 8.29 -16.62 23.69
N TYR A 170 8.45 -15.33 23.43
CA TYR A 170 9.08 -14.84 22.21
C TYR A 170 10.60 -15.09 22.25
N ARG A 171 11.12 -15.78 21.24
CA ARG A 171 12.56 -15.99 21.04
C ARG A 171 13.15 -14.80 20.31
N ILE A 172 13.63 -13.83 21.09
CA ILE A 172 14.38 -12.70 20.56
C ILE A 172 15.83 -13.17 20.43
N ASN A 173 16.20 -13.61 19.23
CA ASN A 173 17.59 -13.95 18.93
C ASN A 173 18.42 -12.66 18.94
N GLU A 174 19.62 -12.74 19.49
CA GLU A 174 20.61 -11.69 19.29
C GLU A 174 20.86 -11.52 17.78
N PRO A 175 21.09 -10.29 17.30
CA PRO A 175 21.41 -10.09 15.88
C PRO A 175 22.59 -10.99 15.53
N GLU A 176 22.41 -11.83 14.50
CA GLU A 176 23.47 -12.71 14.02
C GLU A 176 24.67 -11.82 13.68
N PRO A 177 25.89 -12.13 14.17
CA PRO A 177 27.06 -11.31 13.88
C PRO A 177 27.17 -11.18 12.36
N GLU A 178 27.46 -9.96 11.88
CA GLU A 178 27.64 -9.71 10.46
C GLU A 178 28.61 -10.76 9.91
N LYS A 179 28.12 -11.61 9.01
CA LYS A 179 28.98 -12.60 8.36
C LYS A 179 30.09 -11.81 7.67
N PRO A 180 31.37 -12.17 7.87
CA PRO A 180 32.47 -11.50 7.19
C PRO A 180 32.23 -11.65 5.69
N THR A 181 31.70 -10.60 5.09
CA THR A 181 31.50 -10.50 3.65
C THR A 181 32.86 -10.10 3.10
N ALA A 182 33.41 -10.94 2.23
CA ALA A 182 34.63 -10.60 1.51
C ALA A 182 34.37 -9.28 0.78
N LYS A 183 35.07 -8.21 1.19
CA LYS A 183 35.15 -7.00 0.39
C LYS A 183 36.00 -7.34 -0.83
N GLU A 184 35.46 -7.18 -2.03
CA GLU A 184 36.30 -7.06 -3.23
C GLU A 184 37.19 -5.84 -3.00
N VAL A 185 38.44 -6.10 -2.63
CA VAL A 185 39.50 -5.11 -2.71
C VAL A 185 39.91 -5.15 -4.17
N ASP A 186 39.63 -4.09 -4.92
CA ASP A 186 40.19 -3.90 -6.26
C ASP A 186 41.71 -3.99 -6.13
N ALA A 187 42.29 -5.13 -6.49
CA ALA A 187 43.71 -5.34 -6.45
C ALA A 187 44.35 -4.43 -7.51
N ILE A 188 45.09 -3.42 -7.03
CA ILE A 188 45.85 -2.45 -7.84
C ILE A 188 46.91 -3.13 -8.73
N ASP A 189 47.19 -4.42 -8.50
CA ASP A 189 48.21 -5.20 -9.23
C ASP A 189 47.65 -6.23 -10.23
N ASP A 190 46.35 -6.26 -10.50
CA ASP A 190 45.83 -7.11 -11.58
C ASP A 190 46.31 -6.55 -12.94
N PRO A 191 47.13 -7.28 -13.71
CA PRO A 191 47.56 -6.83 -15.03
C PRO A 191 46.33 -6.53 -15.90
N PRO A 192 46.39 -5.51 -16.77
CA PRO A 192 45.23 -5.11 -17.56
C PRO A 192 44.69 -6.29 -18.37
N LYS A 193 43.45 -6.68 -18.07
CA LYS A 193 42.75 -7.80 -18.72
C LYS A 193 42.64 -7.54 -20.22
N PHE A 194 42.88 -8.57 -21.05
CA PHE A 194 42.96 -8.44 -22.50
C PHE A 194 41.62 -7.98 -23.10
N ASP A 195 41.58 -6.85 -23.83
CA ASP A 195 40.37 -6.36 -24.47
C ASP A 195 40.32 -6.79 -25.95
N PRO A 196 39.47 -7.76 -26.35
CA PRO A 196 39.41 -8.20 -27.74
C PRO A 196 38.98 -7.09 -28.72
N SER A 197 38.27 -6.06 -28.26
CA SER A 197 37.78 -4.98 -29.13
C SER A 197 38.89 -4.03 -29.58
N ALA A 198 39.95 -3.92 -28.78
CA ALA A 198 41.13 -3.10 -29.05
C ALA A 198 42.17 -3.80 -29.94
N HIS A 199 41.99 -5.08 -30.24
CA HIS A 199 42.95 -5.91 -30.97
C HIS A 199 42.39 -6.44 -32.29
N SER A 200 43.29 -6.69 -33.25
CA SER A 200 42.94 -7.30 -34.54
C SER A 200 42.55 -8.78 -34.39
N VAL A 201 41.83 -9.32 -35.37
CA VAL A 201 41.42 -10.75 -35.40
C VAL A 201 42.62 -11.69 -35.24
N THR A 202 43.74 -11.35 -35.85
CA THR A 202 45.01 -12.09 -35.78
C THR A 202 45.61 -12.08 -34.38
N GLU A 203 45.63 -10.93 -33.71
CA GLU A 203 46.16 -10.77 -32.35
C GLU A 203 45.28 -11.47 -31.32
N THR A 204 43.95 -11.31 -31.41
CA THR A 204 43.01 -12.02 -30.53
C THR A 204 43.14 -13.55 -30.69
N ASN A 205 43.31 -14.05 -31.92
CA ASN A 205 43.55 -15.48 -32.15
C ASN A 205 44.90 -15.96 -31.65
N ALA A 206 45.95 -15.13 -31.70
CA ALA A 206 47.26 -15.45 -31.16
C ALA A 206 47.21 -15.49 -29.63
N TYR A 207 46.54 -14.52 -29.00
CA TYR A 207 46.30 -14.46 -27.56
C TYR A 207 45.55 -15.71 -27.06
N LEU A 208 44.41 -16.04 -27.68
CA LEU A 208 43.61 -17.21 -27.30
C LEU A 208 44.34 -18.55 -27.50
N ARG A 209 45.34 -18.62 -28.41
CA ARG A 209 46.22 -19.80 -28.57
C ARG A 209 47.30 -19.90 -27.48
N GLY A 210 47.68 -18.77 -26.87
CA GLY A 210 48.71 -18.72 -25.83
C GLY A 210 48.19 -19.06 -24.44
N LEU A 211 46.87 -19.06 -24.25
CA LEU A 211 46.23 -19.52 -23.01
C LEU A 211 46.45 -21.03 -22.84
N SER A 212 46.93 -21.45 -21.66
CA SER A 212 47.15 -22.87 -21.33
C SER A 212 45.84 -23.53 -20.87
N ASP A 213 45.82 -24.85 -20.67
CA ASP A 213 44.63 -25.56 -20.16
C ASP A 213 44.47 -25.42 -18.63
N SER A 214 44.90 -24.29 -18.05
CA SER A 214 44.68 -23.97 -16.65
C SER A 214 43.24 -23.48 -16.42
N ILE A 215 42.76 -23.58 -15.17
CA ILE A 215 41.41 -23.14 -14.81
C ILE A 215 41.25 -21.63 -15.03
N ASP A 216 42.26 -20.84 -14.69
CA ASP A 216 42.23 -19.38 -14.81
C ASP A 216 42.23 -18.95 -16.30
N ASP A 217 42.97 -19.66 -17.15
CA ASP A 217 42.99 -19.44 -18.59
C ASP A 217 41.67 -19.81 -19.27
N GLU A 218 40.97 -20.84 -18.79
CA GLU A 218 39.64 -21.19 -19.29
C GLU A 218 38.62 -20.10 -18.95
N VAL A 219 38.71 -19.53 -17.75
CA VAL A 219 37.87 -18.40 -17.34
C VAL A 219 38.16 -17.18 -18.21
N GLU A 220 39.43 -16.86 -18.45
CA GLU A 220 39.83 -15.73 -19.30
C GLU A 220 39.38 -15.92 -20.75
N LEU A 221 39.52 -17.13 -21.29
CA LEU A 221 39.04 -17.45 -22.62
C LEU A 221 37.52 -17.28 -22.74
N ARG A 222 36.74 -17.75 -21.76
CA ARG A 222 35.29 -17.55 -21.74
C ARG A 222 34.93 -16.07 -21.66
N ARG A 223 35.64 -15.29 -20.85
CA ARG A 223 35.47 -13.83 -20.74
C ARG A 223 35.72 -13.14 -22.07
N VAL A 224 36.83 -13.44 -22.73
CA VAL A 224 37.21 -12.84 -24.03
C VAL A 224 36.21 -13.22 -25.11
N LEU A 225 35.73 -14.47 -25.16
CA LEU A 225 34.69 -14.88 -26.12
C LEU A 225 33.34 -14.23 -25.85
N TYR A 226 32.98 -14.03 -24.58
CA TYR A 226 31.77 -13.30 -24.20
C TYR A 226 31.85 -11.82 -24.60
N ALA A 227 32.98 -11.16 -24.32
CA ALA A 227 33.24 -9.79 -24.72
C ALA A 227 33.24 -9.64 -26.26
N GLU A 228 33.85 -10.58 -26.98
CA GLU A 228 33.82 -10.61 -28.44
C GLU A 228 32.39 -10.78 -28.99
N ARG A 229 31.57 -11.66 -28.37
CA ARG A 229 30.17 -11.89 -28.78
C ARG A 229 29.28 -10.66 -28.56
N ASN A 230 29.51 -9.91 -27.50
CA ASN A 230 28.74 -8.70 -27.17
C ASN A 230 29.29 -7.44 -27.84
N GLY A 231 30.54 -7.45 -28.28
CA GLY A 231 31.20 -6.36 -28.99
C GLY A 231 31.12 -6.51 -30.50
N GLN A 232 32.26 -6.74 -31.15
CA GLN A 232 32.39 -6.76 -32.62
C GLN A 232 31.83 -8.04 -33.28
N ALA A 233 31.57 -9.09 -32.50
CA ALA A 233 30.99 -10.36 -32.93
C ALA A 233 31.66 -10.97 -34.18
N ARG A 234 32.99 -10.94 -34.26
CA ARG A 234 33.73 -11.34 -35.46
C ARG A 234 33.61 -12.85 -35.66
N LYS A 235 32.88 -13.23 -36.71
CA LYS A 235 32.52 -14.63 -37.03
C LYS A 235 33.72 -15.57 -37.12
N GLY A 236 34.89 -15.08 -37.56
CA GLY A 236 36.12 -15.88 -37.66
C GLY A 236 36.68 -16.34 -36.32
N ILE A 237 36.47 -15.57 -35.24
CA ILE A 237 36.94 -15.92 -33.88
C ILE A 237 35.91 -16.85 -33.23
N LEU A 238 34.63 -16.45 -33.22
CA LEU A 238 33.56 -17.22 -32.58
C LEU A 238 33.40 -18.61 -33.21
N LYS A 239 33.41 -18.74 -34.54
CA LYS A 239 33.30 -20.04 -35.20
C LYS A 239 34.45 -20.99 -34.82
N ARG A 240 35.64 -20.45 -34.55
CA ARG A 240 36.86 -21.21 -34.31
C ARG A 240 37.02 -21.68 -32.86
N TRP A 241 36.47 -20.93 -31.90
CA TRP A 241 36.68 -21.17 -30.47
C TRP A 241 35.41 -21.58 -29.72
N THR A 242 34.23 -21.32 -30.28
CA THR A 242 32.94 -21.75 -29.71
C THR A 242 32.53 -23.15 -30.20
N GLY A 243 33.10 -23.62 -31.31
CA GLY A 243 32.94 -24.99 -31.79
C GLY A 243 34.26 -25.75 -31.67
N ASP A 244 34.20 -26.93 -31.06
CA ASP A 244 35.21 -28.00 -31.17
C ASP A 244 36.44 -27.94 -30.24
N ARG A 245 36.21 -27.87 -28.92
CA ARG A 245 37.23 -28.29 -27.92
C ARG A 245 36.87 -29.54 -27.11
N SER A 246 35.75 -30.19 -27.41
CA SER A 246 35.33 -31.44 -26.77
C SER A 246 35.78 -32.70 -27.54
N ARG A 247 36.85 -32.63 -28.34
CA ARG A 247 37.28 -33.73 -29.23
C ARG A 247 38.78 -34.06 -29.24
N SER A 248 39.53 -33.62 -28.24
CA SER A 248 40.90 -34.09 -27.97
C SER A 248 41.01 -34.62 -26.56
#